data_AF-A0A848WIS8-F1
#
_entry.id   AF-A0A848WIS8-F1
#
_cell.length_a   1.000
_cell.length_b   1.000
_cell.length_c   1.000
_cell.angle_alpha   90.00
_cell.angle_beta   90.00
_cell.angle_gamma   90.00
#
_symmetry.space_group_name_H-M   'P 1'
#
loop_
_entity.id
_entity.type
_entity.pdbx_description
1 polymer ?
#
loop_
_entity_poly.entity_id
_entity_poly.type
_entity_poly.pdbx_seq_one_letter_code
_entity_poly.pdbx_strand_id
1 'polypeptide(L)'
;MAAFDFFEAFSGGPALAIAGTAVVLLSGGLVLRRQRRADAGKAKRMAAAMEPSKRQSSLPVEVEDPDKAERRAVAQFVAGMMVADEWTAIADKLASWEAELTTTPVGQRFHDIGATVALSGLQNLIDEAPRETLEDLIEAETELAHFMDTYTGARDNHILSLLAARAHLIIGDACRANHWPEDQHKDAWRKMAHHFVKAGEILADFDALTHMSPLLAEAHYLQALGSPAGAHKLPELFETWIDLDPANPAIYEAHADYLSDPDNVSDDDIRRLAEEASARTEDSLGFGGYALFFLPLLDARDGARDLLDAELFASALMDLASISANQAEANWAAGRLAAEMQASGDDRAKVLRDTLFMLIESHISVIYPRLWPVDREEVEALVAEADVLPGLLKEAGLDKVSTKFAAAA
;
A
#
# COMPACT_ATOMS: atom_id res chain seq x y z
N MET A 1 -49.19 23.32 -11.44
CA MET A 1 -50.64 23.11 -11.16
C MET A 1 -50.74 21.73 -10.52
N ALA A 2 -50.42 21.68 -9.22
CA ALA A 2 -51.36 21.38 -8.11
C ALA A 2 -51.75 19.88 -8.11
N ALA A 3 -51.09 19.05 -7.29
CA ALA A 3 -51.32 18.86 -5.86
C ALA A 3 -52.45 17.86 -5.58
N PHE A 4 -52.11 16.76 -4.91
CA PHE A 4 -53.05 16.02 -4.07
C PHE A 4 -52.34 15.69 -2.76
N ASP A 5 -52.67 16.52 -1.78
CA ASP A 5 -52.48 16.31 -0.35
C ASP A 5 -53.37 15.17 0.16
N PHE A 6 -52.89 14.48 1.17
CA PHE A 6 -53.73 13.82 2.16
C PHE A 6 -53.19 14.18 3.55
N PHE A 7 -53.89 15.09 4.23
CA PHE A 7 -53.77 15.48 5.64
C PHE A 7 -55.01 14.91 6.35
N GLU A 8 -54.90 14.17 7.45
CA GLU A 8 -55.06 14.59 8.85
C GLU A 8 -55.19 13.27 9.66
N ALA A 9 -54.83 13.09 10.93
CA ALA A 9 -54.71 13.99 12.06
C ALA A 9 -53.82 13.33 13.14
N PHE A 10 -53.06 14.11 13.91
CA PHE A 10 -53.23 14.18 15.37
C PHE A 10 -52.51 15.40 15.91
N SER A 11 -53.28 16.25 16.58
CA SER A 11 -52.87 17.45 17.27
C SER A 11 -52.47 17.13 18.72
N GLY A 12 -51.38 17.75 19.17
CA GLY A 12 -50.94 17.72 20.58
C GLY A 12 -49.57 18.38 20.72
N GLY A 13 -49.56 19.68 21.03
CA GLY A 13 -48.33 20.46 21.29
C GLY A 13 -47.72 20.17 22.68
N PRO A 14 -46.81 21.04 23.16
CA PRO A 14 -45.37 20.89 22.94
C PRO A 14 -44.63 20.62 24.26
N ALA A 15 -43.64 19.73 24.26
CA ALA A 15 -42.66 19.64 25.34
C ALA A 15 -41.34 19.01 24.83
N LEU A 16 -40.24 19.69 25.17
CA LEU A 16 -38.85 19.21 25.16
C LEU A 16 -38.16 19.05 23.80
N ALA A 17 -37.76 20.20 23.27
CA ALA A 17 -36.41 20.35 22.75
C ALA A 17 -35.39 20.01 23.86
N ILE A 18 -34.44 19.12 23.56
CA ILE A 18 -33.06 18.91 24.08
C ILE A 18 -32.74 17.42 23.89
N ALA A 19 -32.36 17.04 22.67
CA ALA A 19 -31.73 15.74 22.38
C ALA A 19 -30.73 15.81 21.22
N GLY A 20 -30.30 17.02 20.82
CA GLY A 20 -29.39 17.25 19.69
C GLY A 20 -27.96 17.62 20.07
N THR A 21 -27.62 17.66 21.36
CA THR A 21 -26.31 18.17 21.83
C THR A 21 -25.44 17.11 22.52
N ALA A 22 -25.91 15.85 22.61
CA ALA A 22 -25.17 14.77 23.25
C ALA A 22 -24.34 13.91 22.29
N VAL A 23 -24.65 13.90 20.99
CA VAL A 23 -23.92 13.06 20.00
C VAL A 23 -22.62 13.72 19.52
N VAL A 24 -22.54 15.06 19.46
CA VAL A 24 -21.31 15.79 19.07
C VAL A 24 -20.25 15.80 20.19
N LEU A 25 -20.66 15.67 21.46
CA LEU A 25 -19.72 15.60 22.60
C LEU A 25 -19.12 14.19 22.79
N LEU A 26 -19.75 13.14 22.28
CA LEU A 26 -19.23 11.77 22.37
C LEU A 26 -18.18 11.46 21.29
N SER A 27 -18.32 12.00 20.08
CA SER A 27 -17.32 11.87 19.01
C SER A 27 -16.07 12.72 19.27
N GLY A 28 -16.21 13.98 19.73
CA GLY A 28 -15.05 14.79 20.15
C GLY A 28 -14.29 14.21 21.35
N GLY A 29 -14.99 13.51 22.25
CA GLY A 29 -14.40 12.81 23.39
C GLY A 29 -13.61 11.55 23.00
N LEU A 30 -13.97 10.89 21.90
CA LEU A 30 -13.21 9.75 21.36
C LEU A 30 -11.94 10.22 20.65
N VAL A 31 -12.00 11.31 19.88
CA VAL A 31 -10.84 11.92 19.20
C VAL A 31 -9.79 12.38 20.21
N LEU A 32 -10.20 13.09 21.27
CA LEU A 32 -9.29 13.55 22.33
C LEU A 32 -8.72 12.40 23.19
N ARG A 33 -9.45 11.28 23.34
CA ARG A 33 -8.95 10.09 24.04
C ARG A 33 -8.00 9.26 23.17
N ARG A 34 -8.21 9.22 21.85
CA ARG A 34 -7.28 8.60 20.89
C ARG A 34 -5.99 9.41 20.78
N GLN A 35 -6.08 10.74 20.63
CA GLN A 35 -4.91 11.63 20.66
C GLN A 35 -4.09 11.44 21.94
N ARG A 36 -4.73 11.43 23.12
CA ARG A 36 -3.99 11.20 24.39
C ARG A 36 -3.40 9.80 24.54
N ARG A 37 -4.00 8.76 23.92
CA ARG A 37 -3.42 7.41 23.89
C ARG A 37 -2.27 7.32 22.88
N ALA A 38 -2.39 7.98 21.73
CA ALA A 38 -1.32 8.14 20.76
C ALA A 38 -0.14 8.90 21.38
N ASP A 39 -0.39 9.98 22.14
CA ASP A 39 0.62 10.77 22.84
C ASP A 39 1.33 9.96 23.94
N ALA A 40 0.60 9.15 24.71
CA ALA A 40 1.17 8.30 25.75
C ALA A 40 1.93 7.08 25.17
N GLY A 41 1.46 6.52 24.06
CA GLY A 41 2.15 5.49 23.27
C GLY A 41 3.44 6.03 22.64
N LYS A 42 3.37 7.23 22.04
CA LYS A 42 4.47 8.02 21.47
C LYS A 42 5.59 8.22 22.49
N ALA A 43 5.28 8.72 23.68
CA ALA A 43 6.28 8.95 24.73
C ALA A 43 6.99 7.65 25.18
N LYS A 44 6.25 6.53 25.31
CA LYS A 44 6.81 5.25 25.74
C LYS A 44 7.65 4.56 24.66
N ARG A 45 7.24 4.67 23.38
CA ARG A 45 7.97 4.13 22.22
C ARG A 45 9.23 4.94 21.91
N MET A 46 9.15 6.28 21.98
CA MET A 46 10.32 7.16 21.86
C MET A 46 11.37 6.88 22.94
N ALA A 47 10.94 6.61 24.18
CA ALA A 47 11.86 6.26 25.26
C ALA A 47 12.55 4.90 25.07
N ALA A 48 11.92 3.94 24.38
CA ALA A 48 12.51 2.64 24.07
C ALA A 48 13.50 2.68 22.89
N ALA A 49 13.30 3.61 21.94
CA ALA A 49 14.20 3.85 20.80
C ALA A 49 15.48 4.65 21.15
N MET A 50 15.59 5.15 22.39
CA MET A 50 16.61 6.11 22.83
C MET A 50 17.83 5.50 23.56
N GLU A 51 18.12 4.19 23.44
CA GLU A 51 19.44 3.70 23.87
C GLU A 51 20.51 4.14 22.85
N PRO A 52 21.40 5.09 23.18
CA PRO A 52 22.30 5.67 22.19
C PRO A 52 23.44 4.69 21.91
N SER A 53 23.36 4.02 20.76
CA SER A 53 24.50 3.29 20.20
C SER A 53 25.56 4.31 19.75
N LYS A 54 26.71 4.35 20.44
CA LYS A 54 27.90 5.09 19.99
C LYS A 54 28.30 4.64 18.58
N ARG A 55 27.98 5.41 17.53
CA ARG A 55 28.45 5.16 16.15
C ARG A 55 29.55 6.12 15.72
N GLN A 56 30.39 5.64 14.82
CA GLN A 56 31.54 6.32 14.23
C GLN A 56 31.07 7.35 13.18
N SER A 57 31.84 8.44 13.01
CA SER A 57 31.53 9.66 12.24
C SER A 57 31.40 9.50 10.71
N SER A 58 31.16 8.29 10.20
CA SER A 58 30.79 8.04 8.81
C SER A 58 30.08 6.70 8.73
N LEU A 59 28.77 6.70 8.44
CA LEU A 59 28.04 5.45 8.19
C LEU A 59 28.59 4.78 6.92
N PRO A 60 28.76 3.45 6.90
CA PRO A 60 29.10 2.73 5.69
C PRO A 60 28.03 2.93 4.61
N VAL A 61 28.47 3.07 3.36
CA VAL A 61 27.61 3.15 2.18
C VAL A 61 27.73 1.85 1.41
N GLU A 62 26.62 1.16 1.24
CA GLU A 62 26.58 -0.11 0.52
C GLU A 62 25.89 0.10 -0.83
N VAL A 63 26.69 -0.08 -1.89
CA VAL A 63 26.27 0.16 -3.28
C VAL A 63 25.61 -1.09 -3.88
N GLU A 64 25.97 -2.27 -3.36
CA GLU A 64 25.31 -3.52 -3.73
C GLU A 64 24.01 -3.66 -2.95
N ASP A 65 22.90 -3.69 -3.68
CA ASP A 65 21.58 -3.65 -3.09
C ASP A 65 21.06 -5.07 -2.82
N PRO A 66 20.93 -5.47 -1.54
CA PRO A 66 20.48 -6.81 -1.18
C PRO A 66 19.06 -7.08 -1.70
N ASP A 67 18.21 -6.06 -1.80
CA ASP A 67 16.84 -6.18 -2.32
C ASP A 67 16.82 -6.57 -3.80
N LYS A 68 17.62 -5.90 -4.65
CA LYS A 68 17.76 -6.27 -6.06
C LYS A 68 18.31 -7.67 -6.25
N ALA A 69 19.26 -8.08 -5.41
CA ALA A 69 19.83 -9.42 -5.47
C ALA A 69 18.78 -10.48 -5.14
N GLU A 70 18.04 -10.29 -4.04
CA GLU A 70 16.95 -11.16 -3.59
C GLU A 70 15.83 -11.25 -4.63
N ARG A 71 15.32 -10.11 -5.12
CA ARG A 71 14.28 -10.08 -6.15
C ARG A 71 14.70 -10.82 -7.42
N ARG A 72 15.96 -10.66 -7.85
CA ARG A 72 16.50 -11.39 -9.00
C ARG A 72 16.56 -12.89 -8.72
N ALA A 73 16.96 -13.30 -7.53
CA ALA A 73 17.02 -14.72 -7.16
C ALA A 73 15.63 -15.37 -7.19
N VAL A 74 14.61 -14.70 -6.62
CA VAL A 74 13.20 -15.17 -6.67
C VAL A 74 12.72 -15.27 -8.12
N ALA A 75 12.97 -14.24 -8.93
CA ALA A 75 12.55 -14.25 -10.34
C ALA A 75 13.24 -15.35 -11.14
N GLN A 76 14.54 -15.56 -10.97
CA GLN A 76 15.28 -16.64 -11.63
C GLN A 76 14.80 -18.02 -11.19
N PHE A 77 14.44 -18.18 -9.92
CA PHE A 77 13.89 -19.43 -9.40
C PHE A 77 12.57 -19.79 -10.08
N VAL A 78 11.62 -18.84 -10.16
CA VAL A 78 10.32 -19.07 -10.83
C VAL A 78 10.49 -19.27 -12.34
N ALA A 79 11.30 -18.43 -13.00
CA ALA A 79 11.57 -18.57 -14.43
C ALA A 79 12.19 -19.93 -14.77
N GLY A 80 13.06 -20.47 -13.90
CA GLY A 80 13.63 -21.81 -14.06
C GLY A 80 12.55 -22.91 -14.07
N MET A 81 11.56 -22.81 -13.17
CA MET A 81 10.42 -23.74 -13.14
C MET A 81 9.50 -23.58 -14.36
N MET A 82 9.29 -22.35 -14.84
CA MET A 82 8.52 -22.09 -16.06
C MET A 82 9.17 -22.75 -17.29
N VAL A 83 10.49 -22.63 -17.44
CA VAL A 83 11.23 -23.27 -18.54
C VAL A 83 11.15 -24.79 -18.47
N ALA A 84 11.02 -25.35 -17.27
CA ALA A 84 10.82 -26.78 -17.04
C ALA A 84 9.35 -27.24 -17.14
N ASP A 85 8.40 -26.32 -17.40
CA ASP A 85 6.95 -26.56 -17.45
C ASP A 85 6.37 -27.14 -16.13
N GLU A 86 6.97 -26.77 -14.98
CA GLU A 86 6.62 -27.27 -13.65
C GLU A 86 5.53 -26.42 -12.96
N TRP A 87 4.40 -26.19 -13.62
CA TRP A 87 3.35 -25.26 -13.13
C TRP A 87 2.79 -25.61 -11.74
N THR A 88 2.60 -26.89 -11.42
CA THR A 88 2.16 -27.29 -10.07
C THR A 88 3.21 -26.96 -9.01
N ALA A 89 4.51 -27.09 -9.33
CA ALA A 89 5.58 -26.71 -8.40
C ALA A 89 5.67 -25.19 -8.20
N ILE A 90 5.42 -24.41 -9.26
CA ILE A 90 5.25 -22.95 -9.15
C ILE A 90 4.10 -22.65 -8.19
N ALA A 91 2.93 -23.25 -8.40
CA ALA A 91 1.76 -23.04 -7.56
C ALA A 91 2.03 -23.37 -6.08
N ASP A 92 2.62 -24.52 -5.80
CA ASP A 92 2.99 -24.94 -4.44
C ASP A 92 3.98 -23.96 -3.80
N LYS A 93 4.92 -23.42 -4.59
CA LYS A 93 5.90 -22.45 -4.09
C LYS A 93 5.26 -21.10 -3.77
N LEU A 94 4.39 -20.59 -4.65
CA LEU A 94 3.66 -19.34 -4.41
C LEU A 94 2.79 -19.46 -3.14
N ALA A 95 2.04 -20.55 -2.99
CA ALA A 95 1.23 -20.80 -1.80
C ALA A 95 2.07 -20.85 -0.51
N SER A 96 3.27 -21.46 -0.57
CA SER A 96 4.21 -21.45 0.56
C SER A 96 4.69 -20.04 0.90
N TRP A 97 5.00 -19.21 -0.10
CA TRP A 97 5.42 -17.82 0.13
C TRP A 97 4.28 -16.90 0.62
N GLU A 98 3.03 -17.15 0.25
CA GLU A 98 1.87 -16.47 0.82
C GLU A 98 1.65 -16.86 2.28
N ALA A 99 1.71 -18.16 2.60
CA ALA A 99 1.54 -18.63 3.96
C ALA A 99 2.63 -18.10 4.91
N GLU A 100 3.86 -17.96 4.41
CA GLU A 100 5.00 -17.44 5.17
C GLU A 100 5.14 -15.92 5.11
N LEU A 101 4.39 -15.26 4.22
CA LEU A 101 4.54 -13.85 3.88
C LEU A 101 6.02 -13.46 3.66
N THR A 102 6.79 -14.30 2.96
CA THR A 102 8.23 -14.07 2.77
C THR A 102 8.47 -12.79 1.97
N THR A 103 9.44 -11.95 2.39
CA THR A 103 9.75 -10.68 1.74
C THR A 103 11.21 -10.53 1.36
N THR A 104 11.44 -9.64 0.40
CA THR A 104 12.75 -9.03 0.19
C THR A 104 13.08 -8.07 1.34
N PRO A 105 14.34 -7.61 1.45
CA PRO A 105 14.74 -6.61 2.45
C PRO A 105 13.89 -5.34 2.50
N VAL A 106 13.30 -4.86 1.39
CA VAL A 106 12.42 -3.66 1.40
C VAL A 106 10.94 -3.99 1.59
N GLY A 107 10.61 -5.25 1.88
CA GLY A 107 9.23 -5.67 2.14
C GLY A 107 8.44 -6.14 0.91
N GLN A 108 9.05 -6.31 -0.28
CA GLN A 108 8.33 -6.88 -1.42
C GLN A 108 8.07 -8.36 -1.22
N ARG A 109 6.82 -8.81 -1.38
CA ARG A 109 6.46 -10.22 -1.16
C ARG A 109 6.99 -11.11 -2.28
N PHE A 110 7.52 -12.27 -1.91
CA PHE A 110 8.03 -13.24 -2.89
C PHE A 110 6.92 -13.81 -3.77
N HIS A 111 5.72 -13.98 -3.21
CA HIS A 111 4.57 -14.45 -3.97
C HIS A 111 4.14 -13.45 -5.05
N ASP A 112 4.19 -12.14 -4.79
CA ASP A 112 3.91 -11.10 -5.80
C ASP A 112 4.94 -11.13 -6.93
N ILE A 113 6.23 -11.20 -6.58
CA ILE A 113 7.33 -11.30 -7.56
C ILE A 113 7.15 -12.56 -8.40
N GLY A 114 6.87 -13.69 -7.76
CA GLY A 114 6.71 -14.97 -8.42
C GLY A 114 5.50 -15.02 -9.35
N ALA A 115 4.34 -14.53 -8.91
CA ALA A 115 3.14 -14.44 -9.75
C ALA A 115 3.35 -13.50 -10.94
N THR A 116 4.01 -12.37 -10.73
CA THR A 116 4.39 -11.44 -11.81
C THR A 116 5.29 -12.11 -12.85
N VAL A 117 6.29 -12.88 -12.40
CA VAL A 117 7.19 -13.62 -13.30
C VAL A 117 6.43 -14.72 -14.04
N ALA A 118 5.55 -15.45 -13.36
CA ALA A 118 4.70 -16.48 -13.98
C ALA A 118 3.84 -15.91 -15.13
N LEU A 119 3.43 -14.65 -15.02
CA LEU A 119 2.61 -13.96 -16.02
C LEU A 119 3.45 -13.14 -17.04
N SER A 120 4.77 -13.05 -16.89
CA SER A 120 5.58 -12.12 -17.68
C SER A 120 5.61 -12.46 -19.18
N GLY A 121 5.50 -13.75 -19.52
CA GLY A 121 5.41 -14.18 -20.93
C GLY A 121 4.20 -13.57 -21.63
N LEU A 122 3.03 -13.67 -20.99
CA LEU A 122 1.80 -13.04 -21.47
C LEU A 122 1.91 -11.52 -21.51
N GLN A 123 2.45 -10.89 -20.47
CA GLN A 123 2.62 -9.43 -20.43
C GLN A 123 3.51 -8.94 -21.58
N ASN A 124 4.62 -9.63 -21.87
CA ASN A 124 5.51 -9.25 -22.97
C ASN A 124 4.79 -9.29 -24.33
N LEU A 125 3.96 -10.30 -24.59
CA LEU A 125 3.16 -10.38 -25.82
C LEU A 125 2.18 -9.19 -25.96
N ILE A 126 1.63 -8.73 -24.83
CA ILE A 126 0.72 -7.59 -24.77
C ILE A 126 1.45 -6.26 -24.98
N ASP A 127 2.66 -6.14 -24.44
CA ASP A 127 3.51 -4.94 -24.53
C ASP A 127 4.11 -4.78 -25.94
N GLU A 128 4.40 -5.89 -26.63
CA GLU A 128 4.95 -5.91 -27.99
C GLU A 128 3.87 -5.77 -29.09
N ALA A 129 2.58 -5.85 -28.74
CA ALA A 129 1.48 -5.77 -29.68
C ALA A 129 1.40 -4.38 -30.37
N PRO A 130 1.24 -4.29 -31.71
CA PRO A 130 1.20 -3.02 -32.46
C PRO A 130 0.08 -2.03 -32.08
N ARG A 131 -1.03 -2.51 -31.52
CA ARG A 131 -2.22 -1.73 -31.13
C ARG A 131 -2.95 -1.02 -32.30
N GLU A 132 -2.85 -1.56 -33.50
CA GLU A 132 -3.61 -1.13 -34.68
C GLU A 132 -5.02 -1.73 -34.68
N THR A 133 -5.14 -3.01 -34.30
CA THR A 133 -6.42 -3.74 -34.27
C THR A 133 -6.46 -4.73 -33.11
N LEU A 134 -7.65 -5.08 -32.61
CA LEU A 134 -7.77 -6.02 -31.48
C LEU A 134 -7.21 -7.42 -31.79
N GLU A 135 -7.09 -7.76 -33.07
CA GLU A 135 -6.39 -8.94 -33.57
C GLU A 135 -4.90 -8.98 -33.20
N ASP A 136 -4.28 -7.83 -32.92
CA ASP A 136 -2.89 -7.75 -32.48
C ASP A 136 -2.66 -8.45 -31.13
N LEU A 137 -3.72 -8.70 -30.35
CA LEU A 137 -3.65 -9.47 -29.11
C LEU A 137 -3.77 -11.00 -29.31
N ILE A 138 -3.78 -11.51 -30.55
CA ILE A 138 -4.00 -12.94 -30.81
C ILE A 138 -2.94 -13.85 -30.17
N GLU A 139 -1.69 -13.41 -30.09
CA GLU A 139 -0.61 -14.17 -29.45
C GLU A 139 -0.85 -14.24 -27.93
N ALA A 140 -1.25 -13.14 -27.31
CA ALA A 140 -1.63 -13.11 -25.89
C ALA A 140 -2.85 -14.00 -25.58
N GLU A 141 -3.85 -14.04 -26.47
CA GLU A 141 -5.00 -14.94 -26.36
C GLU A 141 -4.62 -16.41 -26.51
N THR A 142 -3.62 -16.70 -27.34
CA THR A 142 -3.07 -18.05 -27.47
C THR A 142 -2.35 -18.47 -26.19
N GLU A 143 -1.57 -17.56 -25.59
CA GLU A 143 -0.90 -17.80 -24.31
C GLU A 143 -1.91 -17.98 -23.16
N LEU A 144 -3.00 -17.21 -23.13
CA LEU A 144 -4.10 -17.40 -22.18
C LEU A 144 -4.66 -18.84 -22.23
N ALA A 145 -4.73 -19.46 -23.40
CA ALA A 145 -5.20 -20.84 -23.52
C ALA A 145 -4.32 -21.82 -22.72
N HIS A 146 -3.00 -21.58 -22.64
CA HIS A 146 -2.09 -22.41 -21.83
C HIS A 146 -2.36 -22.29 -20.33
N PHE A 147 -2.66 -21.08 -19.84
CA PHE A 147 -3.11 -20.89 -18.44
C PHE A 147 -4.44 -21.61 -18.19
N MET A 148 -5.38 -21.54 -19.12
CA MET A 148 -6.69 -22.20 -19.00
C MET A 148 -6.61 -23.72 -19.04
N ASP A 149 -5.72 -24.29 -19.86
CA ASP A 149 -5.48 -25.74 -19.92
C ASP A 149 -4.85 -26.22 -18.61
N THR A 150 -3.86 -25.48 -18.08
CA THR A 150 -3.21 -25.77 -16.80
C THR A 150 -4.21 -25.74 -15.64
N TYR A 151 -5.02 -24.68 -15.55
CA TYR A 151 -6.11 -24.58 -14.57
C TYR A 151 -7.13 -25.72 -14.72
N THR A 152 -7.55 -26.04 -15.95
CA THR A 152 -8.54 -27.11 -16.18
C THR A 152 -8.02 -28.48 -15.75
N GLY A 153 -6.71 -28.71 -15.86
CA GLY A 153 -6.06 -29.94 -15.38
C GLY A 153 -6.01 -30.07 -13.85
N ALA A 154 -6.12 -28.97 -13.11
CA ALA A 154 -5.98 -28.92 -11.65
C ALA A 154 -6.96 -27.91 -11.02
N ARG A 155 -8.26 -28.07 -11.27
CA ARG A 155 -9.30 -27.11 -10.87
C ARG A 155 -9.42 -26.83 -9.37
N ASP A 156 -8.93 -27.72 -8.52
CA ASP A 156 -8.96 -27.52 -7.06
C ASP A 156 -7.74 -26.73 -6.54
N ASN A 157 -6.77 -26.41 -7.40
CA ASN A 157 -5.58 -25.63 -7.05
C ASN A 157 -5.84 -24.13 -7.20
N HIS A 158 -6.09 -23.47 -6.07
CA HIS A 158 -6.41 -22.05 -6.02
C HIS A 158 -5.36 -21.12 -6.65
N ILE A 159 -4.07 -21.47 -6.64
CA ILE A 159 -3.02 -20.65 -7.27
C ILE A 159 -3.04 -20.80 -8.80
N LEU A 160 -3.29 -21.98 -9.33
CA LEU A 160 -3.43 -22.15 -10.78
C LEU A 160 -4.69 -21.46 -11.29
N SER A 161 -5.79 -21.54 -10.53
CA SER A 161 -7.02 -20.78 -10.81
C SER A 161 -6.78 -19.27 -10.77
N LEU A 162 -6.06 -18.78 -9.75
CA LEU A 162 -5.62 -17.39 -9.64
C LEU A 162 -4.81 -16.95 -10.87
N LEU A 163 -3.80 -17.70 -11.29
CA LEU A 163 -2.95 -17.32 -12.43
C LEU A 163 -3.77 -17.25 -13.72
N ALA A 164 -4.69 -18.19 -13.94
CA ALA A 164 -5.62 -18.14 -15.07
C ALA A 164 -6.57 -16.92 -15.00
N ALA A 165 -7.08 -16.59 -13.81
CA ALA A 165 -7.90 -15.39 -13.61
C ALA A 165 -7.09 -14.11 -13.88
N ARG A 166 -5.87 -13.99 -13.34
CA ARG A 166 -4.98 -12.84 -13.59
C ARG A 166 -4.60 -12.71 -15.07
N ALA A 167 -4.38 -13.82 -15.79
CA ALA A 167 -4.17 -13.79 -17.23
C ALA A 167 -5.35 -13.16 -17.99
N HIS A 168 -6.59 -13.52 -17.62
CA HIS A 168 -7.78 -12.82 -18.12
C HIS A 168 -7.75 -11.32 -17.75
N LEU A 169 -7.51 -10.97 -16.49
CA LEU A 169 -7.50 -9.57 -16.04
C LEU A 169 -6.50 -8.71 -16.82
N ILE A 170 -5.29 -9.21 -17.07
CA ILE A 170 -4.25 -8.49 -17.81
C ILE A 170 -4.67 -8.26 -19.28
N ILE A 171 -5.22 -9.26 -19.97
CA ILE A 171 -5.74 -9.07 -21.33
C ILE A 171 -6.94 -8.11 -21.33
N GLY A 172 -7.81 -8.23 -20.33
CA GLY A 172 -8.95 -7.34 -20.14
C GLY A 172 -8.50 -5.88 -20.01
N ASP A 173 -7.48 -5.61 -19.21
CA ASP A 173 -6.89 -4.28 -19.04
C ASP A 173 -6.25 -3.76 -20.34
N ALA A 174 -5.55 -4.63 -21.08
CA ALA A 174 -5.03 -4.31 -22.41
C ALA A 174 -6.13 -3.91 -23.41
N CYS A 175 -7.38 -4.33 -23.16
CA CYS A 175 -8.56 -4.01 -23.98
C CYS A 175 -9.28 -2.71 -23.56
N ARG A 176 -8.73 -1.89 -22.65
CA ARG A 176 -9.30 -0.56 -22.35
C ARG A 176 -9.43 0.28 -23.61
N ALA A 177 -10.61 0.86 -23.82
CA ALA A 177 -10.97 1.55 -25.06
C ALA A 177 -9.94 2.60 -25.49
N ASN A 178 -9.41 3.39 -24.54
CA ASN A 178 -8.45 4.47 -24.82
C ASN A 178 -7.10 3.99 -25.38
N HIS A 179 -6.80 2.70 -25.38
CA HIS A 179 -5.60 2.13 -26.01
C HIS A 179 -5.78 1.84 -27.50
N TRP A 180 -6.98 1.99 -28.05
CA TRP A 180 -7.34 1.53 -29.38
C TRP A 180 -7.88 2.67 -30.25
N PRO A 181 -7.83 2.54 -31.59
CA PRO A 181 -8.51 3.46 -32.49
C PRO A 181 -10.01 3.62 -32.15
N GLU A 182 -10.57 4.80 -32.41
CA GLU A 182 -11.95 5.15 -32.01
C GLU A 182 -13.01 4.17 -32.59
N ASP A 183 -12.77 3.67 -33.80
CA ASP A 183 -13.63 2.68 -34.46
C ASP A 183 -13.61 1.31 -33.78
N GLN A 184 -12.58 1.01 -32.99
CA GLN A 184 -12.43 -0.23 -32.22
C GLN A 184 -12.95 -0.13 -30.78
N HIS A 185 -13.20 1.08 -30.24
CA HIS A 185 -13.55 1.29 -28.83
C HIS A 185 -14.69 0.39 -28.32
N LYS A 186 -15.73 0.21 -29.13
CA LYS A 186 -16.91 -0.59 -28.76
C LYS A 186 -16.58 -2.07 -28.62
N ASP A 187 -15.73 -2.61 -29.48
CA ASP A 187 -15.32 -4.01 -29.44
C ASP A 187 -14.26 -4.23 -28.37
N ALA A 188 -13.37 -3.25 -28.16
CA ALA A 188 -12.41 -3.25 -27.06
C ALA A 188 -13.12 -3.31 -25.70
N TRP A 189 -14.16 -2.49 -25.51
CA TRP A 189 -14.97 -2.49 -24.28
C TRP A 189 -15.67 -3.84 -24.04
N ARG A 190 -16.22 -4.46 -25.08
CA ARG A 190 -16.83 -5.79 -24.98
C ARG A 190 -15.83 -6.87 -24.63
N LYS A 191 -14.64 -6.81 -25.25
CA LYS A 191 -13.56 -7.76 -25.01
C LYS A 191 -13.03 -7.62 -23.59
N MET A 192 -12.78 -6.39 -23.13
CA MET A 192 -12.49 -6.08 -21.73
C MET A 192 -13.54 -6.72 -20.80
N ALA A 193 -14.82 -6.39 -20.98
CA ALA A 193 -15.89 -6.94 -20.14
C ALA A 193 -15.93 -8.48 -20.16
N HIS A 194 -15.67 -9.12 -21.31
CA HIS A 194 -15.59 -10.57 -21.41
C HIS A 194 -14.50 -11.15 -20.50
N HIS A 195 -13.28 -10.63 -20.56
CA HIS A 195 -12.19 -11.15 -19.72
C HIS A 195 -12.44 -10.92 -18.23
N PHE A 196 -12.97 -9.75 -17.83
CA PHE A 196 -13.30 -9.48 -16.42
C PHE A 196 -14.41 -10.40 -15.88
N VAL A 197 -15.40 -10.75 -16.72
CA VAL A 197 -16.41 -11.75 -16.36
C VAL A 197 -15.79 -13.13 -16.21
N LYS A 198 -14.91 -13.53 -17.14
CA LYS A 198 -14.22 -14.84 -17.06
C LYS A 198 -13.31 -14.97 -15.84
N ALA A 199 -12.56 -13.92 -15.51
CA ALA A 199 -11.80 -13.90 -14.27
C ALA A 199 -12.72 -14.08 -13.05
N GLY A 200 -13.85 -13.37 -13.00
CA GLY A 200 -14.83 -13.51 -11.93
C GLY A 200 -15.44 -14.93 -11.84
N GLU A 201 -15.72 -15.58 -12.97
CA GLU A 201 -16.21 -16.97 -13.00
C GLU A 201 -15.18 -17.95 -12.43
N ILE A 202 -13.88 -17.75 -12.68
CA ILE A 202 -12.81 -18.60 -12.14
C ILE A 202 -12.63 -18.37 -10.63
N LEU A 203 -12.65 -17.10 -10.21
CA LEU A 203 -12.44 -16.71 -8.81
C LEU A 203 -13.63 -17.05 -7.90
N ALA A 204 -14.84 -17.21 -8.45
CA ALA A 204 -16.05 -17.46 -7.67
C ALA A 204 -16.01 -18.75 -6.83
N ASP A 205 -15.16 -19.72 -7.21
CA ASP A 205 -15.00 -20.98 -6.50
C ASP A 205 -14.03 -20.87 -5.29
N PHE A 206 -13.33 -19.74 -5.14
CA PHE A 206 -12.26 -19.56 -4.16
C PHE A 206 -12.47 -18.34 -3.26
N ASP A 207 -12.55 -18.59 -1.96
CA ASP A 207 -12.59 -17.54 -0.94
C ASP A 207 -11.19 -17.27 -0.40
N ALA A 208 -10.74 -16.01 -0.49
CA ALA A 208 -9.37 -15.62 -0.13
C ALA A 208 -9.04 -15.88 1.34
N LEU A 209 -10.01 -15.66 2.25
CA LEU A 209 -9.85 -15.89 3.69
C LEU A 209 -9.76 -17.38 4.02
N THR A 210 -10.62 -18.20 3.39
CA THR A 210 -10.60 -19.67 3.57
C THR A 210 -9.25 -20.26 3.16
N HIS A 211 -8.64 -19.71 2.11
CA HIS A 211 -7.32 -20.14 1.64
C HIS A 211 -6.14 -19.40 2.30
N MET A 212 -6.40 -18.35 3.10
CA MET A 212 -5.37 -17.45 3.63
C MET A 212 -4.43 -16.93 2.53
N SER A 213 -4.99 -16.53 1.38
CA SER A 213 -4.23 -16.17 0.18
C SER A 213 -4.38 -14.67 -0.15
N PRO A 214 -3.35 -13.85 0.13
CA PRO A 214 -3.28 -12.47 -0.32
C PRO A 214 -3.41 -12.32 -1.84
N LEU A 215 -2.88 -13.24 -2.64
CA LEU A 215 -2.99 -13.19 -4.10
C LEU A 215 -4.44 -13.41 -4.57
N LEU A 216 -5.22 -14.28 -3.91
CA LEU A 216 -6.65 -14.39 -4.23
C LEU A 216 -7.39 -13.09 -3.88
N ALA A 217 -7.06 -12.46 -2.75
CA ALA A 217 -7.65 -11.17 -2.39
C ALA A 217 -7.30 -10.08 -3.41
N GLU A 218 -6.03 -10.02 -3.86
CA GLU A 218 -5.58 -9.19 -4.97
C GLU A 218 -6.44 -9.41 -6.22
N ALA A 219 -6.59 -10.66 -6.66
CA ALA A 219 -7.30 -10.95 -7.90
C ALA A 219 -8.79 -10.61 -7.82
N HIS A 220 -9.44 -10.84 -6.67
CA HIS A 220 -10.81 -10.37 -6.43
C HIS A 220 -10.89 -8.84 -6.47
N TYR A 221 -9.93 -8.14 -5.86
CA TYR A 221 -9.85 -6.68 -5.89
C TYR A 221 -9.70 -6.14 -7.31
N LEU A 222 -8.72 -6.65 -8.07
CA LEU A 222 -8.46 -6.26 -9.45
C LEU A 222 -9.66 -6.57 -10.37
N GLN A 223 -10.31 -7.72 -10.19
CA GLN A 223 -11.53 -8.10 -10.91
C GLN A 223 -12.65 -7.08 -10.67
N ALA A 224 -12.86 -6.66 -9.42
CA ALA A 224 -13.84 -5.65 -9.08
C ALA A 224 -13.48 -4.28 -9.66
N LEU A 225 -12.20 -3.91 -9.63
CA LEU A 225 -11.72 -2.59 -10.08
C LEU A 225 -12.01 -2.35 -11.56
N GLY A 226 -11.84 -3.35 -12.42
CA GLY A 226 -12.17 -3.23 -13.85
C GLY A 226 -13.61 -3.60 -14.23
N SER A 227 -14.44 -4.01 -13.26
CA SER A 227 -15.85 -4.36 -13.51
C SER A 227 -16.76 -3.13 -13.40
N PRO A 228 -17.71 -2.87 -14.33
CA PRO A 228 -18.59 -1.69 -14.33
C PRO A 228 -19.44 -1.49 -13.06
N ALA A 229 -19.64 -2.54 -12.26
CA ALA A 229 -20.35 -2.50 -11.00
C ALA A 229 -19.50 -2.97 -9.82
N GLY A 230 -18.19 -3.08 -9.95
CA GLY A 230 -17.33 -3.62 -8.88
C GLY A 230 -16.90 -2.58 -7.84
N ALA A 231 -16.98 -1.28 -8.15
CA ALA A 231 -16.49 -0.20 -7.27
C ALA A 231 -17.05 -0.27 -5.83
N HIS A 232 -18.33 -0.60 -5.66
CA HIS A 232 -18.95 -0.71 -4.33
C HIS A 232 -18.37 -1.83 -3.44
N LYS A 233 -17.65 -2.80 -4.04
CA LYS A 233 -16.99 -3.90 -3.31
C LYS A 233 -15.55 -3.58 -2.92
N LEU A 234 -14.93 -2.58 -3.56
CA LEU A 234 -13.51 -2.29 -3.37
C LEU A 234 -13.13 -2.01 -1.91
N PRO A 235 -13.93 -1.28 -1.09
CA PRO A 235 -13.60 -1.09 0.31
C PRO A 235 -13.51 -2.41 1.10
N GLU A 236 -14.49 -3.31 0.94
CA GLU A 236 -14.51 -4.61 1.63
C GLU A 236 -13.39 -5.55 1.14
N LEU A 237 -13.09 -5.52 -0.17
CA LEU A 237 -12.00 -6.29 -0.75
C LEU A 237 -10.64 -5.77 -0.31
N PHE A 238 -10.46 -4.45 -0.22
CA PHE A 238 -9.27 -3.82 0.34
C PHE A 238 -9.07 -4.24 1.81
N GLU A 239 -10.13 -4.15 2.62
CA GLU A 239 -10.13 -4.60 4.01
C GLU A 239 -9.73 -6.07 4.16
N THR A 240 -10.29 -6.95 3.33
CA THR A 240 -9.95 -8.37 3.30
C THR A 240 -8.47 -8.59 2.96
N TRP A 241 -7.95 -7.82 2.01
CA TRP A 241 -6.58 -7.96 1.56
C TRP A 241 -5.57 -7.49 2.61
N ILE A 242 -5.82 -6.35 3.27
CA ILE A 242 -4.96 -5.88 4.38
C ILE A 242 -5.07 -6.75 5.63
N ASP A 243 -6.21 -7.42 5.86
CA ASP A 243 -6.33 -8.40 6.94
C ASP A 243 -5.42 -9.62 6.72
N LEU A 244 -5.20 -10.00 5.45
CA LEU A 244 -4.34 -11.12 5.07
C LEU A 244 -2.85 -10.73 5.02
N ASP A 245 -2.52 -9.52 4.55
CA ASP A 245 -1.16 -9.08 4.39
C ASP A 245 -0.98 -7.57 4.67
N PRO A 246 -1.05 -7.14 5.94
CA PRO A 246 -1.15 -5.72 6.29
C PRO A 246 0.07 -4.89 5.88
N ALA A 247 1.25 -5.51 5.78
CA ALA A 247 2.50 -4.77 5.53
C ALA A 247 2.85 -4.65 4.05
N ASN A 248 2.07 -5.25 3.15
CA ASN A 248 2.39 -5.26 1.72
C ASN A 248 2.02 -3.92 1.05
N PRO A 249 2.99 -3.14 0.55
CA PRO A 249 2.73 -1.85 -0.08
C PRO A 249 1.85 -1.95 -1.34
N ALA A 250 1.92 -3.07 -2.08
CA ALA A 250 1.19 -3.25 -3.33
C ALA A 250 -0.34 -3.14 -3.16
N ILE A 251 -0.85 -3.52 -2.00
CA ILE A 251 -2.28 -3.42 -1.66
C ILE A 251 -2.72 -1.95 -1.66
N TYR A 252 -1.92 -1.11 -1.00
CA TYR A 252 -2.20 0.32 -0.86
C TYR A 252 -1.99 1.06 -2.17
N GLU A 253 -0.98 0.65 -2.96
CA GLU A 253 -0.76 1.15 -4.32
C GLU A 253 -1.98 0.88 -5.22
N ALA A 254 -2.46 -0.37 -5.27
CA ALA A 254 -3.65 -0.72 -6.05
C ALA A 254 -4.93 -0.02 -5.54
N HIS A 255 -5.02 0.27 -4.24
CA HIS A 255 -6.16 1.02 -3.71
C HIS A 255 -6.09 2.52 -4.04
N ALA A 256 -4.88 3.10 -4.05
CA ALA A 256 -4.68 4.50 -4.40
C ALA A 256 -5.14 4.82 -5.82
N ASP A 257 -5.03 3.90 -6.77
CA ASP A 257 -5.55 4.09 -8.13
C ASP A 257 -7.05 4.40 -8.11
N TYR A 258 -7.83 3.69 -7.29
CA TYR A 258 -9.26 3.95 -7.14
C TYR A 258 -9.53 5.29 -6.40
N LEU A 259 -8.78 5.55 -5.34
CA LEU A 259 -8.91 6.76 -4.52
C LEU A 259 -8.42 8.04 -5.21
N SER A 260 -7.60 7.91 -6.26
CA SER A 260 -7.01 9.05 -6.96
C SER A 260 -8.06 9.90 -7.68
N ASP A 261 -9.15 9.28 -8.12
CA ASP A 261 -10.24 9.94 -8.83
C ASP A 261 -11.24 10.63 -7.85
N PRO A 262 -11.39 11.96 -7.90
CA PRO A 262 -12.35 12.68 -7.08
C PRO A 262 -13.82 12.31 -7.33
N ASP A 263 -14.16 11.75 -8.50
CA ASP A 263 -15.50 11.28 -8.80
C ASP A 263 -15.82 9.95 -8.09
N ASN A 264 -14.78 9.20 -7.70
CA ASN A 264 -14.93 7.95 -6.96
C ASN A 264 -15.09 8.19 -5.45
N VAL A 265 -14.23 9.04 -4.87
CA VAL A 265 -14.12 9.20 -3.40
C VAL A 265 -13.85 10.65 -3.00
N SER A 266 -14.55 11.10 -1.95
CA SER A 266 -14.38 12.43 -1.36
C SER A 266 -13.14 12.52 -0.46
N ASP A 267 -12.61 13.73 -0.26
CA ASP A 267 -11.47 13.96 0.62
C ASP A 267 -11.74 13.55 2.09
N ASP A 268 -12.98 13.73 2.56
CA ASP A 268 -13.39 13.30 3.90
C ASP A 268 -13.44 11.77 4.01
N ASP A 269 -13.87 11.09 2.95
CA ASP A 269 -13.82 9.63 2.88
C ASP A 269 -12.38 9.11 2.85
N ILE A 270 -11.46 9.77 2.14
CA ILE A 270 -10.03 9.40 2.15
C ILE A 270 -9.46 9.47 3.57
N ARG A 271 -9.72 10.56 4.32
CA ARG A 271 -9.24 10.67 5.71
C ARG A 271 -9.83 9.57 6.59
N ARG A 272 -11.13 9.30 6.45
CA ARG A 272 -11.81 8.22 7.21
C ARG A 272 -11.22 6.85 6.89
N LEU A 273 -11.02 6.53 5.61
CA LEU A 273 -10.44 5.27 5.17
C LEU A 273 -8.99 5.11 5.65
N ALA A 274 -8.20 6.19 5.68
CA ALA A 274 -6.85 6.17 6.24
C ALA A 274 -6.84 5.86 7.75
N GLU A 275 -7.78 6.45 8.51
CA GLU A 275 -7.95 6.15 9.93
C GLU A 275 -8.40 4.70 10.17
N GLU A 276 -9.31 4.19 9.33
CA GLU A 276 -9.79 2.81 9.38
C GLU A 276 -8.66 1.81 9.06
N ALA A 277 -7.88 2.06 8.00
CA ALA A 277 -6.73 1.25 7.64
C ALA A 277 -5.64 1.25 8.73
N SER A 278 -5.35 2.41 9.32
CA SER A 278 -4.41 2.52 10.44
C SER A 278 -4.91 1.78 11.68
N ALA A 279 -6.19 1.92 12.05
CA ALA A 279 -6.75 1.24 13.21
C ALA A 279 -6.78 -0.28 13.03
N ARG A 280 -7.08 -0.76 11.82
CA ARG A 280 -7.13 -2.19 11.50
C ARG A 280 -5.76 -2.85 11.56
N THR A 281 -4.71 -2.11 11.21
CA THR A 281 -3.33 -2.61 11.20
C THR A 281 -2.53 -2.23 12.46
N GLU A 282 -3.17 -1.62 13.47
CA GLU A 282 -2.48 -1.09 14.66
C GLU A 282 -1.68 -2.16 15.42
N ASP A 283 -2.24 -3.37 15.52
CA ASP A 283 -1.62 -4.47 16.26
C ASP A 283 -0.34 -5.00 15.60
N SER A 284 -0.26 -4.96 14.26
CA SER A 284 0.89 -5.48 13.49
C SER A 284 1.87 -4.39 13.07
N LEU A 285 1.38 -3.19 12.76
CA LEU A 285 2.15 -2.10 12.16
C LEU A 285 2.25 -0.85 13.03
N GLY A 286 1.59 -0.79 14.19
CA GLY A 286 1.40 0.46 14.90
C GLY A 286 0.69 1.46 13.99
N PHE A 287 1.24 2.65 13.80
CA PHE A 287 0.68 3.62 12.87
C PHE A 287 1.07 3.37 11.40
N GLY A 288 1.88 2.35 11.11
CA GLY A 288 2.45 2.09 9.78
C GLY A 288 1.43 2.00 8.65
N GLY A 289 0.23 1.44 8.89
CA GLY A 289 -0.83 1.41 7.88
C GLY A 289 -1.29 2.80 7.42
N TYR A 290 -1.17 3.84 8.26
CA TYR A 290 -1.42 5.22 7.87
C TYR A 290 -0.42 5.71 6.83
N ALA A 291 0.87 5.41 7.02
CA ALA A 291 1.91 5.77 6.05
C ALA A 291 1.73 5.00 4.74
N LEU A 292 1.52 3.68 4.80
CA LEU A 292 1.31 2.86 3.61
C LEU A 292 0.10 3.32 2.79
N PHE A 293 -0.98 3.75 3.45
CA PHE A 293 -2.16 4.29 2.78
C PHE A 293 -1.89 5.61 2.04
N PHE A 294 -1.18 6.56 2.68
CA PHE A 294 -0.95 7.86 2.07
C PHE A 294 0.16 7.88 1.04
N LEU A 295 1.23 7.09 1.22
CA LEU A 295 2.40 7.09 0.33
C LEU A 295 2.07 7.07 -1.17
N PRO A 296 1.28 6.12 -1.69
CA PRO A 296 0.93 6.09 -3.10
C PRO A 296 -0.01 7.24 -3.51
N LEU A 297 -0.86 7.73 -2.61
CA LEU A 297 -1.75 8.88 -2.88
C LEU A 297 -0.98 10.20 -3.05
N LEU A 298 0.19 10.35 -2.42
CA LEU A 298 1.03 11.55 -2.54
C LEU A 298 1.53 11.80 -3.97
N ASP A 299 1.64 10.74 -4.75
CA ASP A 299 2.04 10.76 -6.16
C ASP A 299 0.81 10.74 -7.09
N ALA A 300 -0.27 10.05 -6.71
CA ALA A 300 -1.43 9.82 -7.57
C ALA A 300 -2.52 10.91 -7.51
N ARG A 301 -2.64 11.67 -6.42
CA ARG A 301 -3.75 12.63 -6.21
C ARG A 301 -3.25 14.02 -5.86
N ASP A 302 -3.64 15.00 -6.68
CA ASP A 302 -3.46 16.41 -6.37
C ASP A 302 -4.14 16.78 -5.06
N GLY A 303 -3.42 17.48 -4.18
CA GLY A 303 -3.94 17.87 -2.86
C GLY A 303 -3.90 16.79 -1.78
N ALA A 304 -3.42 15.56 -2.07
CA ALA A 304 -3.24 14.52 -1.05
C ALA A 304 -2.41 14.99 0.15
N ARG A 305 -1.43 15.89 -0.11
CA ARG A 305 -0.60 16.52 0.93
C ARG A 305 -1.37 17.34 1.97
N ASP A 306 -2.55 17.84 1.62
CA ASP A 306 -3.42 18.59 2.52
C ASP A 306 -4.40 17.69 3.29
N LEU A 307 -4.48 16.41 2.92
CA LEU A 307 -5.30 15.42 3.60
C LEU A 307 -4.55 14.73 4.74
N LEU A 308 -3.21 14.61 4.63
CA LEU A 308 -2.38 13.93 5.61
C LEU A 308 -2.10 14.78 6.86
N ASP A 309 -2.01 14.11 8.01
CA ASP A 309 -1.44 14.66 9.23
C ASP A 309 0.07 14.38 9.25
N ALA A 310 0.88 15.43 9.18
CA ALA A 310 2.33 15.30 9.04
C ALA A 310 3.00 14.65 10.27
N GLU A 311 2.47 14.88 11.48
CA GLU A 311 3.01 14.25 12.70
C GLU A 311 2.68 12.76 12.73
N LEU A 312 1.45 12.39 12.36
CA LEU A 312 1.02 11.00 12.30
C LEU A 312 1.75 10.26 11.18
N PHE A 313 1.89 10.85 10.00
CA PHE A 313 2.64 10.29 8.88
C PHE A 313 4.10 10.04 9.24
N ALA A 314 4.77 11.02 9.87
CA ALA A 314 6.15 10.85 10.30
C ALA A 314 6.30 9.74 11.36
N SER A 315 5.38 9.70 12.33
CA SER A 315 5.36 8.65 13.36
C SER A 315 5.09 7.27 12.76
N ALA A 316 4.23 7.18 11.75
CA ALA A 316 3.92 5.95 11.04
C ALA A 316 5.13 5.38 10.28
N LEU A 317 5.91 6.23 9.60
CA LEU A 317 7.16 5.81 8.95
C LEU A 317 8.21 5.34 9.98
N MET A 318 8.27 5.98 11.15
CA MET A 318 9.13 5.54 12.24
C MET A 318 8.70 4.16 12.80
N ASP A 319 7.40 3.93 12.96
CA ASP A 319 6.87 2.63 13.39
C ASP A 319 7.24 1.52 12.38
N LEU A 320 7.07 1.75 11.07
CA LEU A 320 7.47 0.79 10.02
C LEU A 320 8.95 0.44 10.12
N ALA A 321 9.83 1.45 10.21
CA ALA A 321 11.27 1.23 10.36
C ALA A 321 11.65 0.50 11.66
N SER A 322 10.91 0.75 12.74
CA SER A 322 11.17 0.13 14.04
C SER A 322 10.74 -1.34 14.10
N ILE A 323 9.66 -1.70 13.39
CA ILE A 323 9.08 -3.05 13.43
C ILE A 323 9.91 -4.07 12.66
N SER A 324 10.41 -3.72 11.47
CA SER A 324 11.14 -4.68 10.64
C SER A 324 12.58 -4.93 11.08
N ALA A 325 13.15 -4.00 11.84
CA ALA A 325 14.54 -4.03 12.32
C ALA A 325 15.59 -4.21 11.20
N ASN A 326 15.21 -4.02 9.94
CA ASN A 326 16.08 -4.21 8.79
C ASN A 326 16.55 -2.84 8.23
N GLN A 327 17.75 -2.82 7.65
CA GLN A 327 18.35 -1.57 7.19
C GLN A 327 17.71 -1.02 5.92
N ALA A 328 17.12 -1.87 5.10
CA ALA A 328 16.54 -1.47 3.83
C ALA A 328 15.24 -0.68 4.05
N GLU A 329 14.33 -1.17 4.89
CA GLU A 329 13.12 -0.46 5.28
C GLU A 329 13.42 0.80 6.09
N ALA A 330 14.41 0.79 6.98
CA ALA A 330 14.84 2.01 7.65
C ALA A 330 15.32 3.06 6.63
N ASN A 331 16.15 2.68 5.66
CA ASN A 331 16.59 3.59 4.59
C ASN A 331 15.42 4.06 3.71
N TRP A 332 14.47 3.18 3.38
CA TRP A 332 13.28 3.53 2.61
C TRP A 332 12.41 4.54 3.37
N ALA A 333 12.13 4.30 4.65
CA ALA A 333 11.36 5.22 5.49
C ALA A 333 12.05 6.58 5.62
N ALA A 334 13.37 6.59 5.81
CA ALA A 334 14.18 7.80 5.82
C ALA A 334 14.12 8.55 4.48
N GLY A 335 14.23 7.83 3.37
CA GLY A 335 14.09 8.38 2.02
C GLY A 335 12.72 9.02 1.78
N ARG A 336 11.64 8.40 2.27
CA ARG A 336 10.28 8.96 2.18
C ARG A 336 10.10 10.20 3.05
N LEU A 337 10.65 10.22 4.26
CA LEU A 337 10.66 11.43 5.11
C LEU A 337 11.42 12.57 4.43
N ALA A 338 12.57 12.27 3.81
CA ALA A 338 13.36 13.27 3.08
C ALA A 338 12.60 13.82 1.87
N ALA A 339 11.96 12.96 1.07
CA ALA A 339 11.12 13.37 -0.06
C ALA A 339 10.03 14.35 0.38
N GLU A 340 9.25 13.97 1.40
CA GLU A 340 8.12 14.76 1.85
C GLU A 340 8.55 16.04 2.57
N MET A 341 9.71 16.03 3.25
CA MET A 341 10.30 17.24 3.81
C MET A 341 10.57 18.28 2.71
N GLN A 342 11.12 17.86 1.57
CA GLN A 342 11.43 18.74 0.44
C GLN A 342 10.17 19.23 -0.29
N ALA A 343 9.14 18.39 -0.37
CA ALA A 343 7.87 18.72 -1.02
C ALA A 343 6.92 19.57 -0.15
N SER A 344 7.24 19.75 1.13
CA SER A 344 6.37 20.41 2.11
C SER A 344 6.73 21.86 2.40
N GLY A 345 5.76 22.65 2.86
CA GLY A 345 6.01 23.97 3.44
C GLY A 345 6.67 23.92 4.83
N ASP A 346 7.19 25.06 5.30
CA ASP A 346 8.11 25.19 6.46
C ASP A 346 7.70 24.40 7.72
N ASP A 347 6.43 24.50 8.16
CA ASP A 347 5.98 23.85 9.40
C ASP A 347 5.95 22.32 9.29
N ARG A 348 5.42 21.78 8.18
CA ARG A 348 5.39 20.33 7.92
C ARG A 348 6.81 19.80 7.70
N ALA A 349 7.62 20.54 6.94
CA ALA A 349 9.01 20.19 6.68
C ALA A 349 9.82 20.05 7.97
N LYS A 350 9.53 20.87 9.00
CA LYS A 350 10.18 20.76 10.31
C LYS A 350 9.88 19.44 11.02
N VAL A 351 8.61 19.03 11.10
CA VAL A 351 8.19 17.76 11.74
C VAL A 351 8.83 16.56 11.05
N LEU A 352 8.82 16.57 9.72
CA LEU A 352 9.40 15.51 8.90
C LEU A 352 10.92 15.43 9.09
N ARG A 353 11.60 16.59 9.16
CA ARG A 353 13.05 16.68 9.45
C ARG A 353 13.41 16.12 10.82
N ASP A 354 12.71 16.56 11.86
CA ASP A 354 13.00 16.13 13.23
C ASP A 354 12.87 14.60 13.36
N THR A 355 11.87 14.02 12.69
CA THR A 355 11.67 12.56 12.66
C THR A 355 12.71 11.86 11.79
N LEU A 356 13.06 12.43 10.63
CA LEU A 356 14.13 11.91 9.76
C LEU A 356 15.44 11.77 10.53
N PHE A 357 15.85 12.82 11.25
CA PHE A 357 17.08 12.81 12.02
C PHE A 357 17.03 11.80 13.18
N MET A 358 15.90 11.71 13.88
CA MET A 358 15.70 10.67 14.89
C MET A 358 15.84 9.27 14.31
N LEU A 359 15.25 9.00 13.14
CA LEU A 359 15.33 7.71 12.46
C LEU A 359 16.77 7.41 12.01
N ILE A 360 17.47 8.39 11.43
CA ILE A 360 18.89 8.26 11.06
C ILE A 360 19.74 7.87 12.28
N GLU A 361 19.59 8.60 13.39
CA GLU A 361 20.37 8.36 14.60
C GLU A 361 20.11 6.98 15.23
N SER A 362 18.85 6.53 15.24
CA SER A 362 18.43 5.34 15.98
C SER A 362 18.45 4.06 15.14
N HIS A 363 18.11 4.14 13.84
CA HIS A 363 17.86 2.97 12.99
C HIS A 363 18.87 2.83 11.83
N ILE A 364 19.46 3.91 11.30
CA ILE A 364 20.36 3.82 10.14
C ILE A 364 21.80 3.52 10.56
N SER A 365 22.28 2.33 10.18
CA SER A 365 23.64 1.82 10.41
C SER A 365 24.44 1.65 9.12
N VAL A 366 23.75 1.52 8.00
CA VAL A 366 24.29 1.43 6.64
C VAL A 366 23.40 2.28 5.75
N ILE A 367 23.99 3.01 4.81
CA ILE A 367 23.26 3.79 3.82
C ILE A 367 23.10 2.94 2.55
N TYR A 368 21.86 2.85 2.05
CA TYR A 368 21.51 2.28 0.75
C TYR A 368 21.03 3.39 -0.19
N PRO A 369 21.93 4.07 -0.95
CA PRO A 369 21.58 5.31 -1.66
C PRO A 369 20.39 5.20 -2.62
N ARG A 370 20.15 4.02 -3.22
CA ARG A 370 19.01 3.81 -4.13
C ARG A 370 17.65 4.05 -3.46
N LEU A 371 17.54 3.79 -2.16
CA LEU A 371 16.27 3.90 -1.42
C LEU A 371 15.94 5.34 -1.05
N TRP A 372 16.84 6.27 -1.37
CA TRP A 372 16.66 7.69 -1.19
C TRP A 372 16.27 8.34 -2.52
N PRO A 373 15.41 9.37 -2.50
CA PRO A 373 14.98 10.09 -3.70
C PRO A 373 16.04 11.08 -4.23
N VAL A 374 17.12 11.27 -3.48
CA VAL A 374 18.20 12.23 -3.75
C VAL A 374 19.51 11.52 -4.07
N ASP A 375 20.47 12.27 -4.59
CA ASP A 375 21.78 11.70 -4.88
C ASP A 375 22.54 11.34 -3.60
N ARG A 376 23.60 10.54 -3.78
CA ARG A 376 24.41 10.04 -2.67
C ARG A 376 25.03 11.16 -1.84
N GLU A 377 25.51 12.24 -2.47
CA GLU A 377 26.18 13.33 -1.76
C GLU A 377 25.19 14.04 -0.84
N GLU A 378 23.95 14.21 -1.29
CA GLU A 378 22.87 14.76 -0.49
C GLU A 378 22.45 13.84 0.66
N VAL A 379 22.39 12.52 0.44
CA VAL A 379 22.16 11.55 1.55
C VAL A 379 23.26 11.63 2.60
N GLU A 380 24.53 11.65 2.18
CA GLU A 380 25.67 11.77 3.08
C GLU A 380 25.63 13.10 3.86
N ALA A 381 25.20 14.20 3.22
CA ALA A 381 25.02 15.49 3.87
C ALA A 381 23.88 15.47 4.91
N LEU A 382 22.74 14.87 4.60
CA LEU A 382 21.61 14.72 5.53
C LEU A 382 22.00 13.88 6.77
N VAL A 383 22.76 12.80 6.55
CA VAL A 383 23.27 11.96 7.63
C VAL A 383 24.29 12.71 8.49
N ALA A 384 25.18 13.49 7.87
CA ALA A 384 26.13 14.31 8.60
C ALA A 384 25.45 15.42 9.42
N GLU A 385 24.38 16.04 8.90
CA GLU A 385 23.58 17.02 9.63
C GLU A 385 22.92 16.40 10.86
N ALA A 386 22.35 15.20 10.73
CA ALA A 386 21.75 14.47 11.85
C ALA A 386 22.76 14.19 12.97
N ASP A 387 24.00 13.78 12.66
CA ASP A 387 25.04 13.50 13.66
C ASP A 387 25.47 14.75 14.47
N VAL A 388 25.29 15.96 13.89
CA VAL A 388 25.67 17.23 14.52
C VAL A 388 24.60 17.75 15.49
N LEU A 389 23.32 17.46 15.26
CA LEU A 389 22.20 18.01 16.05
C LEU A 389 22.26 17.65 17.55
N PRO A 390 22.56 16.40 17.96
CA PRO A 390 22.72 16.05 19.36
C PRO A 390 23.85 16.81 20.05
N GLY A 391 24.93 17.11 19.33
CA GLY A 391 26.06 17.92 19.81
C GLY A 391 25.65 19.36 20.09
N LEU A 392 24.94 19.98 19.15
CA LEU A 392 24.45 21.37 19.27
C LEU A 392 23.39 21.53 20.37
N LEU A 393 22.47 20.57 20.51
CA LEU A 393 21.46 20.60 21.58
C LEU A 393 22.09 20.46 22.98
N LYS A 394 23.18 19.68 23.07
CA LYS A 394 23.97 19.51 24.30
C LYS A 394 24.80 20.76 24.63
N GLU A 395 25.41 21.40 23.63
CA GLU A 395 26.14 22.66 23.79
C GLU A 395 25.21 23.83 24.13
N ALA A 396 23.98 23.84 23.61
CA ALA A 396 22.96 24.83 23.95
C ALA A 396 22.29 24.61 25.32
N GLY A 397 22.62 23.53 26.04
CA GLY A 397 22.01 23.18 27.33
C GLY A 397 20.53 22.80 27.23
N LEU A 398 20.08 22.40 26.04
CA LEU A 398 18.70 21.98 25.75
C LEU A 398 18.50 20.47 25.81
N ASP A 399 19.56 19.70 26.07
CA ASP A 399 19.55 18.26 26.31
C ASP A 399 18.54 17.83 27.41
N LYS A 400 18.29 18.71 28.38
CA LYS A 400 17.32 18.48 29.47
C LYS A 400 15.86 18.77 29.11
N VAL A 401 15.58 19.44 27.99
CA VAL A 401 14.19 19.73 27.55
C VAL A 401 13.57 18.49 26.91
N SER A 402 14.36 17.69 26.18
CA SER A 402 13.94 16.38 25.64
C SER A 402 13.53 15.40 26.76
N THR A 403 14.30 15.34 27.86
CA THR A 403 13.98 14.46 29.00
C THR A 403 12.82 14.93 29.87
N LYS A 404 12.42 16.21 29.85
CA LYS A 404 11.33 16.73 30.69
C LYS A 404 9.94 16.48 30.11
N PHE A 405 9.81 16.28 28.81
CA PHE A 405 8.56 15.82 28.21
C PHE A 405 8.32 14.32 28.41
N ALA A 406 9.38 13.52 28.58
CA ALA A 406 9.29 12.09 28.90
C ALA A 406 8.97 11.79 30.39
N ALA A 407 9.03 12.78 31.28
CA ALA A 407 8.84 12.59 32.74
C ALA A 407 7.59 13.26 33.31
N ALA A 408 6.73 13.87 32.48
CA ALA A 408 5.48 14.51 32.88
C ALA A 408 4.22 13.90 32.24
N ALA A 409 4.34 12.70 31.65
CA ALA A 409 3.26 11.79 31.28
C ALA A 409 3.52 10.44 31.98
#